data_AF-A0A210P885-F1
#
_entry.id   AF-A0A210P885-F1
#
_cell.length_a   1.000
_cell.length_b   1.000
_cell.length_c   1.000
_cell.angle_alpha   90.00
_cell.angle_beta   90.00
_cell.angle_gamma   90.00
#
_symmetry.space_group_name_H-M   'P 1'
#
loop_
_entity.id
_entity.type
_entity.pdbx_description
1 polymer ?
#
loop_
_entity_poly.entity_id
_entity_poly.type
_entity_poly.pdbx_seq_one_letter_code
_entity_poly.pdbx_strand_id
1 'polypeptide(L)'
;MDIQAFIDKRKELGLSQKELSNGICTQATLSKFENNGKIPSLKILIKLCNRLGLSLDSIIGVNDSSSKKVAKEMSQAEFNLIIQEYDDAWSIINKIDPDVLNNDKNLLMQYYYLRGYLNVLDDGDLFDAVFDFNRILSELDTRGETIFTFLSFVGMGMVYAKQGDDSKSEYYFSKVFNNIYTMSIDDVSKIWRYINIIFYCAIYYSEKQDLETANALLNYGVKVCAENHVTYYIARIYAQLAMNENRVNGNNEKVQSYIDKALVFSEFNGNKKEIEVIKRWVKANNL
;
A
#
# COMPACT_ATOMS: atom_id res chain seq x y z
N MET A 1 3.58 -10.52 -25.47
CA MET A 1 4.78 -11.17 -26.01
C MET A 1 5.30 -10.36 -27.18
N ASP A 2 6.44 -9.69 -27.00
CA ASP A 2 7.09 -8.84 -27.97
C ASP A 2 8.03 -9.66 -28.87
N ILE A 3 7.47 -10.21 -29.94
CA ILE A 3 8.22 -10.99 -30.95
C ILE A 3 9.14 -10.06 -31.77
N GLN A 4 8.79 -8.78 -31.90
CA GLN A 4 9.57 -7.82 -32.66
C GLN A 4 10.90 -7.52 -31.95
N ALA A 5 10.88 -7.28 -30.63
CA ALA A 5 12.08 -7.13 -29.82
C ALA A 5 13.02 -8.36 -29.89
N PHE A 6 12.45 -9.57 -29.92
CA PHE A 6 13.21 -10.79 -30.13
C PHE A 6 13.93 -10.81 -31.49
N ILE A 7 13.22 -10.45 -32.57
CA ILE A 7 13.78 -10.40 -33.94
C ILE A 7 14.87 -9.33 -34.04
N ASP A 8 14.65 -8.17 -33.46
CA ASP A 8 15.59 -7.05 -33.52
C ASP A 8 16.88 -7.39 -32.77
N LYS A 9 16.79 -8.03 -31.60
CA LYS A 9 17.98 -8.49 -30.88
C LYS A 9 18.78 -9.54 -31.66
N ARG A 10 18.10 -10.47 -32.34
CA ARG A 10 18.78 -11.44 -33.22
C ARG A 10 19.55 -10.73 -34.34
N LYS A 11 18.93 -9.73 -34.98
CA LYS A 11 19.54 -8.94 -36.05
C LYS A 11 20.70 -8.08 -35.54
N GLU A 12 20.58 -7.49 -34.36
CA GLU A 12 21.65 -6.73 -33.68
C GLU A 12 22.89 -7.60 -33.44
N LEU A 13 22.68 -8.86 -33.04
CA LEU A 13 23.76 -9.84 -32.86
C LEU A 13 24.26 -10.45 -34.19
N GLY A 14 23.71 -10.06 -35.33
CA GLY A 14 24.10 -10.55 -36.66
C GLY A 14 23.79 -12.02 -36.92
N LEU A 15 22.93 -12.66 -36.11
CA LEU A 15 22.66 -14.10 -36.20
C LEU A 15 21.60 -14.40 -37.26
N SER A 16 21.86 -15.36 -38.14
CA SER A 16 20.82 -15.97 -38.98
C SER A 16 19.87 -16.84 -38.15
N GLN A 17 18.67 -17.10 -38.68
CA GLN A 17 17.73 -18.04 -38.04
C GLN A 17 18.33 -19.45 -37.89
N LYS A 18 19.20 -19.86 -38.83
CA LYS A 18 19.88 -21.16 -38.78
C LYS A 18 20.88 -21.21 -37.64
N GLU A 19 21.64 -20.14 -37.42
CA GLU A 19 22.61 -20.05 -36.31
C GLU A 19 21.91 -19.98 -34.96
N LEU A 20 20.87 -19.15 -34.84
CA LEU A 20 20.13 -19.02 -33.58
C LEU A 20 19.44 -20.35 -33.19
N SER A 21 18.85 -21.07 -34.14
CA SER A 21 18.15 -22.34 -33.88
C SER A 21 19.08 -23.54 -33.65
N ASN A 22 20.37 -23.46 -34.01
CA ASN A 22 21.30 -24.59 -33.97
C ASN A 22 21.41 -25.26 -32.58
N GLY A 23 21.11 -26.56 -32.49
CA GLY A 23 21.14 -27.29 -31.20
C GLY A 23 20.01 -26.91 -30.22
N ILE A 24 19.01 -26.13 -30.65
CA ILE A 24 17.83 -25.77 -29.84
C ILE A 24 16.54 -26.28 -30.51
N CYS A 25 16.30 -25.92 -31.77
CA CYS A 25 15.12 -26.32 -32.54
C CYS A 25 15.42 -26.32 -34.05
N THR A 26 14.43 -26.63 -34.89
CA THR A 26 14.60 -26.51 -36.35
C THR A 26 14.46 -25.06 -36.80
N GLN A 27 15.18 -24.66 -37.86
CA GLN A 27 15.02 -23.32 -38.47
C GLN A 27 13.55 -23.04 -38.81
N ALA A 28 12.80 -24.04 -39.30
CA ALA A 28 11.38 -23.90 -39.59
C ALA A 28 10.53 -23.58 -38.35
N THR A 29 10.91 -24.09 -37.16
CA THR A 29 10.24 -23.77 -35.90
C THR A 29 10.47 -22.31 -35.51
N LEU A 30 11.72 -21.85 -35.61
CA LEU A 30 12.06 -20.45 -35.33
C LEU A 30 11.41 -19.50 -36.35
N SER A 31 11.38 -19.85 -37.63
CA SER A 31 10.73 -19.06 -38.68
C SER A 31 9.23 -18.90 -38.45
N LYS A 32 8.54 -19.96 -38.02
CA LYS A 32 7.11 -19.90 -37.66
C LYS A 32 6.84 -19.05 -36.41
N PHE A 33 7.78 -19.02 -35.47
CA PHE A 33 7.72 -18.14 -34.32
C PHE A 33 7.89 -16.67 -34.74
N GLU A 34 8.94 -16.34 -35.49
CA GLU A 34 9.24 -14.96 -35.91
C GLU A 34 8.20 -14.39 -36.89
N ASN A 35 7.72 -15.18 -37.85
CA ASN A 35 6.84 -14.66 -38.92
C ASN A 35 5.34 -14.83 -38.64
N ASN A 36 4.94 -15.89 -37.93
CA ASN A 36 3.53 -16.27 -37.78
C ASN A 36 3.07 -16.30 -36.32
N GLY A 37 3.91 -15.88 -35.37
CA GLY A 37 3.58 -15.85 -33.95
C GLY A 37 3.36 -17.23 -33.33
N LYS A 38 3.77 -18.33 -33.99
CA LYS A 38 3.56 -19.69 -33.45
C LYS A 38 4.55 -19.96 -32.31
N ILE A 39 4.05 -19.86 -31.09
CA ILE A 39 4.84 -20.01 -29.86
C ILE A 39 5.40 -21.45 -29.78
N PRO A 40 6.73 -21.63 -29.72
CA PRO A 40 7.34 -22.94 -29.49
C PRO A 40 7.17 -23.37 -28.03
N SER A 41 7.61 -24.58 -27.68
CA SER A 41 7.56 -24.99 -26.27
C SER A 41 8.39 -24.05 -25.38
N LEU A 42 7.97 -23.86 -24.14
CA LEU A 42 8.66 -22.99 -23.16
C LEU A 42 10.15 -23.30 -23.05
N LYS A 43 10.51 -24.61 -23.08
CA LYS A 43 11.90 -25.08 -23.07
C LYS A 43 12.72 -24.60 -24.28
N ILE A 44 12.12 -24.54 -25.46
CA ILE A 44 12.76 -24.02 -26.67
C ILE A 44 12.88 -22.49 -26.56
N LEU A 45 11.82 -21.82 -26.12
CA LEU A 45 11.80 -20.37 -26.00
C LEU A 45 12.88 -19.87 -25.04
N ILE A 46 12.99 -20.43 -23.82
CA ILE A 46 14.02 -20.08 -22.83
C ILE A 46 15.44 -20.24 -23.43
N LYS A 47 15.70 -21.34 -24.13
CA LYS A 47 17.01 -21.58 -24.75
C LYS A 47 17.34 -20.55 -25.82
N LEU A 48 16.36 -20.14 -26.62
CA LEU A 48 16.54 -19.09 -27.64
C LEU A 48 16.79 -17.73 -26.98
N CYS A 49 16.02 -17.38 -25.93
CA CYS A 49 16.19 -16.16 -25.15
C CYS A 49 17.60 -16.05 -24.57
N ASN A 50 18.05 -17.12 -23.90
CA ASN A 50 19.38 -17.19 -23.29
C ASN A 50 20.49 -16.99 -24.32
N ARG A 51 20.34 -17.52 -25.54
CA ARG A 51 21.32 -17.35 -26.62
C ARG A 51 21.37 -15.92 -27.15
N LEU A 52 20.27 -15.17 -27.08
CA LEU A 52 20.20 -13.75 -27.43
C LEU A 52 20.57 -12.83 -26.27
N GLY A 53 20.86 -13.37 -25.08
CA GLY A 53 21.06 -12.57 -23.87
C GLY A 53 19.79 -11.87 -23.38
N LEU A 54 18.61 -12.39 -23.74
CA LEU A 54 17.32 -11.87 -23.32
C LEU A 54 16.77 -12.70 -22.16
N SER A 55 16.12 -12.05 -21.19
CA SER A 55 15.27 -12.76 -20.22
C SER A 55 13.96 -13.14 -20.90
N LEU A 56 13.40 -14.28 -20.51
CA LEU A 56 12.08 -14.69 -20.99
C LEU A 56 11.02 -13.61 -20.69
N ASP A 57 11.13 -12.95 -19.53
CA ASP A 57 10.22 -11.90 -19.08
C ASP A 57 10.18 -10.71 -20.04
N SER A 58 11.34 -10.30 -20.59
CA SER A 58 11.45 -9.22 -21.57
C SER A 58 10.71 -9.50 -22.89
N ILE A 59 10.59 -10.78 -23.27
CA ILE A 59 9.92 -11.20 -24.50
C ILE A 59 8.45 -11.49 -24.25
N ILE A 60 8.06 -11.95 -23.06
CA ILE A 60 6.63 -12.20 -22.75
C ILE A 60 5.85 -10.89 -22.63
N GLY A 61 6.52 -9.75 -22.48
CA GLY A 61 5.89 -8.45 -22.29
C GLY A 61 5.50 -8.22 -20.84
N VAL A 62 6.16 -8.92 -19.91
CA VAL A 62 6.20 -8.46 -18.52
C VAL A 62 7.12 -7.24 -18.56
N ASN A 63 6.54 -6.04 -18.69
CA ASN A 63 7.26 -4.78 -18.52
C ASN A 63 7.71 -4.67 -17.06
N ASP A 64 8.69 -5.46 -16.70
CA ASP A 64 9.18 -5.61 -15.34
C ASP A 64 9.82 -4.30 -14.87
N SER A 65 10.34 -3.46 -15.77
CA SER A 65 10.87 -2.14 -15.43
C SER A 65 9.79 -1.10 -15.10
N SER A 66 8.69 -1.02 -15.87
CA SER A 66 7.62 -0.05 -15.61
C SER A 66 6.76 -0.46 -14.41
N SER A 67 6.39 -1.73 -14.30
CA SER A 67 5.60 -2.21 -13.16
C SER A 67 6.40 -2.14 -11.86
N LYS A 68 7.70 -2.48 -11.87
CA LYS A 68 8.57 -2.27 -10.68
C LYS A 68 8.72 -0.79 -10.34
N LYS A 69 8.80 0.08 -11.34
CA LYS A 69 8.87 1.54 -11.11
C LYS A 69 7.58 2.04 -10.45
N VAL A 70 6.42 1.68 -10.99
CA VAL A 70 5.13 2.09 -10.44
C VAL A 70 4.90 1.49 -9.05
N ALA A 71 5.29 0.23 -8.82
CA ALA A 71 5.25 -0.38 -7.49
C ALA A 71 6.11 0.41 -6.48
N LYS A 72 7.33 0.82 -6.86
CA LYS A 72 8.20 1.64 -6.02
C LYS A 72 7.60 3.03 -5.75
N GLU A 73 7.04 3.66 -6.78
CA GLU A 73 6.35 4.95 -6.64
C GLU A 73 5.15 4.82 -5.69
N MET A 74 4.33 3.77 -5.80
CA MET A 74 3.22 3.54 -4.88
C MET A 74 3.67 3.22 -3.45
N SER A 75 4.77 2.48 -3.26
CA SER A 75 5.36 2.32 -1.92
C SER A 75 5.80 3.65 -1.32
N GLN A 76 6.31 4.58 -2.14
CA GLN A 76 6.65 5.93 -1.69
C GLN A 76 5.39 6.76 -1.38
N ALA A 77 4.34 6.67 -2.18
CA ALA A 77 3.06 7.32 -1.91
C ALA A 77 2.44 6.80 -0.61
N GLU A 78 2.50 5.49 -0.38
CA GLU A 78 2.07 4.85 0.85
C GLU A 78 2.87 5.33 2.05
N PHE A 79 4.20 5.45 1.91
CA PHE A 79 5.03 6.05 2.95
C PHE A 79 4.62 7.49 3.26
N ASN A 80 4.44 8.32 2.24
CA ASN A 80 4.02 9.72 2.38
C ASN A 80 2.66 9.83 3.08
N LEU A 81 1.71 8.94 2.77
CA LEU A 81 0.42 8.84 3.48
C LEU A 81 0.61 8.57 4.98
N ILE A 82 1.55 7.69 5.36
CA ILE A 82 1.84 7.34 6.76
C ILE A 82 2.37 8.55 7.54
N ILE A 83 3.30 9.29 6.93
CA ILE A 83 3.94 10.46 7.55
C ILE A 83 3.13 11.76 7.35
N GLN A 84 1.96 11.67 6.72
CA GLN A 84 1.02 12.78 6.47
C GLN A 84 1.47 13.80 5.42
N GLU A 85 2.46 13.47 4.60
CA GLU A 85 2.89 14.28 3.45
C GLU A 85 1.95 14.05 2.25
N TYR A 86 0.69 14.47 2.42
CA TYR A 86 -0.39 14.20 1.47
C TYR A 86 -0.16 14.83 0.09
N ASP A 87 0.41 16.03 0.01
CA ASP A 87 0.74 16.68 -1.26
C ASP A 87 1.71 15.82 -2.10
N ASP A 88 2.74 15.26 -1.47
CA ASP A 88 3.71 14.40 -2.14
C ASP A 88 3.09 13.05 -2.54
N ALA A 89 2.20 12.51 -1.70
CA ALA A 89 1.45 11.30 -2.03
C ALA A 89 0.52 11.53 -3.24
N TRP A 90 -0.24 12.62 -3.25
CA TRP A 90 -1.08 13.03 -4.37
C TRP A 90 -0.28 13.26 -5.65
N SER A 91 0.90 13.89 -5.56
CA SER A 91 1.76 14.10 -6.73
C SER A 91 2.19 12.78 -7.39
N ILE A 92 2.28 11.69 -6.62
CA ILE A 92 2.58 10.36 -7.16
C ILE A 92 1.31 9.73 -7.73
N ILE A 93 0.24 9.66 -6.95
CA ILE A 93 -1.01 8.99 -7.34
C ILE A 93 -1.60 9.60 -8.61
N ASN A 94 -1.60 10.92 -8.75
CA ASN A 94 -2.17 11.62 -9.92
C ASN A 94 -1.38 11.41 -11.22
N LYS A 95 -0.14 10.89 -11.15
CA LYS A 95 0.66 10.57 -12.35
C LYS A 95 0.45 9.15 -12.85
N ILE A 96 -0.18 8.29 -12.04
CA ILE A 96 -0.38 6.89 -12.38
C ILE A 96 -1.69 6.77 -13.15
N ASP A 97 -1.60 6.26 -14.37
CA ASP A 97 -2.77 5.83 -15.14
C ASP A 97 -3.21 4.44 -14.66
N PRO A 98 -4.40 4.30 -14.04
CA PRO A 98 -4.87 3.01 -13.54
C PRO A 98 -5.07 1.96 -14.64
N ASP A 99 -5.27 2.36 -15.91
CA ASP A 99 -5.46 1.40 -17.00
C ASP A 99 -4.20 0.57 -17.27
N VAL A 100 -3.03 1.14 -16.99
CA VAL A 100 -1.73 0.46 -17.09
C VAL A 100 -1.60 -0.63 -16.01
N LEU A 101 -2.35 -0.54 -14.91
CA LEU A 101 -2.33 -1.48 -13.80
C LEU A 101 -3.31 -2.65 -13.96
N ASN A 102 -4.17 -2.67 -14.98
CA ASN A 102 -5.23 -3.68 -15.12
C ASN A 102 -4.72 -5.13 -15.17
N ASN A 103 -3.45 -5.34 -15.56
CA ASN A 103 -2.82 -6.66 -15.57
C ASN A 103 -2.22 -7.08 -14.22
N ASP A 104 -2.14 -6.18 -13.25
CA ASP A 104 -1.67 -6.44 -11.88
C ASP A 104 -2.72 -5.97 -10.87
N LYS A 105 -3.59 -6.90 -10.48
CA LYS A 105 -4.68 -6.63 -9.54
C LYS A 105 -4.18 -6.10 -8.19
N ASN A 106 -3.01 -6.54 -7.72
CA ASN A 106 -2.49 -6.08 -6.42
C ASN A 106 -2.07 -4.62 -6.50
N LEU A 107 -1.38 -4.22 -7.57
CA LEU A 107 -1.02 -2.82 -7.79
C LEU A 107 -2.27 -1.95 -7.99
N LEU A 108 -3.27 -2.45 -8.72
CA LEU A 108 -4.52 -1.73 -8.92
C LEU A 108 -5.31 -1.54 -7.61
N MET A 109 -5.36 -2.56 -6.74
CA MET A 109 -5.95 -2.43 -5.41
C MET A 109 -5.17 -1.45 -4.53
N GLN A 110 -3.83 -1.48 -4.57
CA GLN A 110 -2.99 -0.53 -3.84
C GLN A 110 -3.26 0.91 -4.29
N TYR A 111 -3.39 1.14 -5.61
CA TYR A 111 -3.73 2.44 -6.17
C TYR A 111 -5.06 2.98 -5.62
N TYR A 112 -6.15 2.19 -5.72
CA TYR A 112 -7.46 2.61 -5.23
C TYR A 112 -7.48 2.80 -3.71
N TYR A 113 -6.80 1.95 -2.95
CA TYR A 113 -6.66 2.11 -1.49
C TYR A 113 -5.99 3.45 -1.15
N LEU A 114 -4.85 3.76 -1.78
CA LEU A 114 -4.11 4.99 -1.50
C LEU A 114 -4.91 6.23 -1.90
N ARG A 115 -5.52 6.22 -3.09
CA ARG A 115 -6.35 7.34 -3.56
C ARG A 115 -7.57 7.56 -2.66
N GLY A 116 -8.25 6.49 -2.27
CA GLY A 116 -9.38 6.56 -1.34
C GLY A 116 -8.97 7.13 0.02
N TYR A 117 -7.86 6.67 0.59
CA TYR A 117 -7.37 7.20 1.87
C TYR A 117 -6.95 8.67 1.77
N LEU A 118 -6.30 9.09 0.69
CA LEU A 118 -5.93 10.49 0.49
C LEU A 118 -7.17 11.38 0.40
N ASN A 119 -8.19 10.98 -0.36
CA ASN A 119 -9.46 11.71 -0.42
C ASN A 119 -10.10 11.85 0.97
N VAL A 120 -10.06 10.81 1.81
CA VAL A 120 -10.65 10.92 3.15
C VAL A 120 -9.79 11.76 4.09
N LEU A 121 -8.47 11.61 4.08
CA LEU A 121 -7.58 12.19 5.09
C LEU A 121 -7.17 13.63 4.79
N ASP A 122 -7.20 14.03 3.53
CA ASP A 122 -6.79 15.36 3.05
C ASP A 122 -7.97 16.20 2.54
N ASP A 123 -9.16 15.95 3.10
CA ASP A 123 -10.41 16.69 2.79
C ASP A 123 -10.76 16.75 1.28
N GLY A 124 -10.48 15.65 0.56
CA GLY A 124 -10.86 15.46 -0.84
C GLY A 124 -12.31 14.97 -1.04
N ASP A 125 -12.59 14.41 -2.21
CA ASP A 125 -13.95 13.98 -2.56
C ASP A 125 -14.30 12.62 -1.94
N LEU A 126 -15.26 12.62 -1.01
CA LEU A 126 -15.72 11.41 -0.33
C LEU A 126 -16.47 10.45 -1.27
N PHE A 127 -17.08 10.93 -2.36
CA PHE A 127 -17.70 10.06 -3.36
C PHE A 127 -16.63 9.30 -4.15
N ASP A 128 -15.52 9.95 -4.50
CA ASP A 128 -14.39 9.28 -5.14
C ASP A 128 -13.74 8.25 -4.19
N ALA A 129 -13.62 8.58 -2.90
CA ALA A 129 -13.16 7.60 -1.91
C ALA A 129 -14.08 6.38 -1.83
N VAL A 130 -15.40 6.58 -1.79
CA VAL A 130 -16.39 5.50 -1.80
C VAL A 130 -16.31 4.68 -3.08
N PHE A 131 -16.13 5.33 -4.23
CA PHE A 131 -15.93 4.64 -5.50
C PHE A 131 -14.69 3.74 -5.44
N ASP A 132 -13.56 4.26 -4.96
CA ASP A 132 -12.29 3.54 -4.87
C ASP A 132 -12.37 2.31 -3.97
N PHE A 133 -12.94 2.45 -2.78
CA PHE A 133 -13.12 1.32 -1.87
C PHE A 133 -14.11 0.30 -2.44
N ASN A 134 -15.18 0.73 -3.11
CA ASN A 134 -16.11 -0.20 -3.76
C ASN A 134 -15.50 -0.94 -4.94
N ARG A 135 -14.58 -0.32 -5.71
CA ARG A 135 -13.83 -1.01 -6.76
C ARG A 135 -13.06 -2.19 -6.19
N ILE A 136 -12.44 -2.02 -5.02
CA ILE A 136 -11.75 -3.11 -4.33
C ILE A 136 -12.75 -4.18 -3.87
N LEU A 137 -13.76 -3.77 -3.09
CA LEU A 137 -14.69 -4.70 -2.43
C LEU A 137 -15.59 -5.48 -3.40
N SER A 138 -15.99 -4.85 -4.52
CA SER A 138 -17.02 -5.39 -5.42
C SER A 138 -16.48 -5.99 -6.71
N GLU A 139 -15.23 -5.68 -7.07
CA GLU A 139 -14.65 -6.11 -8.35
C GLU A 139 -13.30 -6.82 -8.20
N LEU A 140 -12.37 -6.24 -7.42
CA LEU A 140 -10.98 -6.71 -7.39
C LEU A 140 -10.74 -7.82 -6.37
N ASP A 141 -11.38 -7.76 -5.21
CA ASP A 141 -11.24 -8.71 -4.09
C ASP A 141 -12.61 -9.13 -3.52
N THR A 142 -13.50 -9.61 -4.39
CA THR A 142 -14.89 -9.99 -4.04
C THR A 142 -15.00 -11.08 -2.99
N ARG A 143 -13.93 -11.86 -2.77
CA ARG A 143 -13.88 -12.91 -1.75
C ARG A 143 -13.36 -12.41 -0.40
N GLY A 144 -12.81 -11.20 -0.35
CA GLY A 144 -12.23 -10.63 0.86
C GLY A 144 -10.98 -11.38 1.33
N GLU A 145 -10.16 -11.85 0.40
CA GLU A 145 -8.98 -12.67 0.70
C GLU A 145 -7.74 -11.82 1.02
N THR A 146 -7.75 -10.53 0.66
CA THR A 146 -6.58 -9.66 0.77
C THR A 146 -6.71 -8.60 1.85
N ILE A 147 -5.57 -8.06 2.29
CA ILE A 147 -5.51 -6.92 3.22
C ILE A 147 -6.24 -5.68 2.68
N PHE A 148 -6.37 -5.53 1.35
CA PHE A 148 -7.03 -4.38 0.74
C PHE A 148 -8.53 -4.35 1.03
N THR A 149 -9.16 -5.51 1.26
CA THR A 149 -10.55 -5.55 1.74
C THR A 149 -10.69 -4.93 3.12
N PHE A 150 -9.80 -5.27 4.05
CA PHE A 150 -9.82 -4.70 5.40
C PHE A 150 -9.50 -3.21 5.39
N LEU A 151 -8.51 -2.77 4.59
CA LEU A 151 -8.22 -1.36 4.38
C LEU A 151 -9.44 -0.62 3.80
N SER A 152 -10.15 -1.24 2.85
CA SER A 152 -11.35 -0.63 2.26
C SER A 152 -12.49 -0.51 3.27
N PHE A 153 -12.67 -1.49 4.16
CA PHE A 153 -13.62 -1.36 5.26
C PHE A 153 -13.24 -0.23 6.22
N VAL A 154 -11.98 -0.13 6.65
CA VAL A 154 -11.51 1.01 7.46
C VAL A 154 -11.78 2.33 6.73
N GLY A 155 -11.40 2.43 5.47
CA GLY A 155 -11.62 3.60 4.62
C GLY A 155 -13.09 4.01 4.52
N MET A 156 -13.99 3.07 4.23
CA MET A 156 -15.44 3.30 4.23
C MET A 156 -15.95 3.77 5.61
N GLY A 157 -15.45 3.18 6.69
CA GLY A 157 -15.74 3.62 8.05
C GLY A 157 -15.36 5.09 8.28
N MET A 158 -14.14 5.47 7.87
CA MET A 158 -13.68 6.86 7.95
C MET A 158 -14.52 7.82 7.10
N VAL A 159 -14.95 7.42 5.88
CA VAL A 159 -15.86 8.22 5.06
C VAL A 159 -17.15 8.50 5.82
N TYR A 160 -17.81 7.47 6.33
CA TYR A 160 -19.09 7.64 7.02
C TYR A 160 -18.94 8.41 8.34
N ALA A 161 -17.82 8.25 9.05
CA ALA A 161 -17.49 9.07 10.20
C ALA A 161 -17.38 10.56 9.82
N LYS A 162 -16.72 10.90 8.70
CA LYS A 162 -16.65 12.29 8.19
C LYS A 162 -18.01 12.84 7.76
N GLN A 163 -18.93 11.99 7.32
CA GLN A 163 -20.29 12.36 6.97
C GLN A 163 -21.22 12.48 8.20
N GLY A 164 -20.76 12.09 9.40
CA GLY A 164 -21.57 12.03 10.61
C GLY A 164 -22.56 10.86 10.65
N ASP A 165 -22.41 9.86 9.77
CA ASP A 165 -23.23 8.64 9.76
C ASP A 165 -22.58 7.57 10.65
N ASP A 166 -22.82 7.70 11.95
CA ASP A 166 -22.22 6.85 12.98
C ASP A 166 -22.56 5.37 12.82
N SER A 167 -23.81 5.04 12.46
CA SER A 167 -24.25 3.66 12.30
C SER A 167 -23.53 2.95 11.16
N LYS A 168 -23.34 3.63 10.02
CA LYS A 168 -22.55 3.05 8.92
C LYS A 168 -21.08 3.01 9.25
N SER A 169 -20.54 4.04 9.90
CA SER A 169 -19.14 4.03 10.36
C SER A 169 -18.87 2.79 11.23
N GLU A 170 -19.69 2.57 12.26
CA GLU A 170 -19.58 1.42 13.16
C GLU A 170 -19.67 0.09 12.42
N TYR A 171 -20.63 -0.03 11.49
CA TYR A 171 -20.78 -1.23 10.67
C TYR A 171 -19.45 -1.60 9.99
N TYR A 172 -18.79 -0.65 9.33
CA TYR A 172 -17.55 -0.92 8.61
C TYR A 172 -16.36 -1.19 9.53
N PHE A 173 -16.20 -0.44 10.62
CA PHE A 173 -15.14 -0.72 11.60
C PHE A 173 -15.29 -2.09 12.27
N SER A 174 -16.53 -2.52 12.56
CA SER A 174 -16.81 -3.84 13.15
C SER A 174 -16.40 -5.02 12.28
N LYS A 175 -16.41 -4.86 10.94
CA LYS A 175 -15.95 -5.89 9.99
C LYS A 175 -14.47 -6.21 10.15
N VAL A 176 -13.69 -5.23 10.61
CA VAL A 176 -12.25 -5.33 10.76
C VAL A 176 -11.89 -5.76 12.18
N PHE A 177 -12.56 -5.19 13.18
CA PHE A 177 -12.26 -5.41 14.60
C PHE A 177 -12.20 -6.90 14.98
N ASN A 178 -13.15 -7.72 14.49
CA ASN A 178 -13.22 -9.14 14.83
C ASN A 178 -12.01 -9.98 14.37
N ASN A 179 -11.26 -9.49 13.39
CA ASN A 179 -10.14 -10.21 12.79
C ASN A 179 -8.79 -9.56 13.10
N ILE A 180 -8.77 -8.37 13.70
CA ILE A 180 -7.55 -7.55 13.77
C ILE A 180 -6.39 -8.21 14.53
N TYR A 181 -6.69 -9.00 15.55
CA TYR A 181 -5.69 -9.73 16.36
C TYR A 181 -5.31 -11.10 15.78
N THR A 182 -6.10 -11.64 14.85
CA THR A 182 -5.88 -12.95 14.22
C THR A 182 -5.32 -12.84 12.81
N MET A 183 -5.30 -11.62 12.24
CA MET A 183 -4.63 -11.31 10.99
C MET A 183 -3.14 -11.68 11.09
N SER A 184 -2.72 -12.63 10.26
CA SER A 184 -1.33 -13.05 10.20
C SER A 184 -0.50 -12.02 9.43
N ILE A 185 0.52 -11.47 10.08
CA ILE A 185 1.59 -10.72 9.40
C ILE A 185 2.50 -11.75 8.72
N ASP A 186 2.03 -12.26 7.59
CA ASP A 186 2.70 -13.27 6.75
C ASP A 186 3.83 -12.68 5.92
N ASP A 187 3.78 -11.36 5.70
CA ASP A 187 4.70 -10.62 4.85
C ASP A 187 5.02 -9.26 5.49
N VAL A 188 6.30 -9.05 5.82
CA VAL A 188 6.83 -7.80 6.38
C VAL A 188 6.58 -6.62 5.44
N SER A 189 6.47 -6.83 4.12
CA SER A 189 6.15 -5.77 3.16
C SER A 189 4.75 -5.15 3.38
N LYS A 190 3.84 -5.86 4.07
CA LYS A 190 2.48 -5.41 4.38
C LYS A 190 2.37 -4.78 5.76
N ILE A 191 3.45 -4.72 6.55
CA ILE A 191 3.42 -4.28 7.95
C ILE A 191 2.79 -2.90 8.12
N TRP A 192 3.07 -1.98 7.20
CA TRP A 192 2.52 -0.63 7.23
C TRP A 192 1.00 -0.60 7.11
N ARG A 193 0.42 -1.52 6.33
CA ARG A 193 -1.02 -1.64 6.13
C ARG A 193 -1.70 -2.23 7.36
N TYR A 194 -1.09 -3.22 8.00
CA TYR A 194 -1.58 -3.75 9.27
C TYR A 194 -1.59 -2.67 10.35
N ILE A 195 -0.49 -1.91 10.50
CA ILE A 195 -0.43 -0.82 11.47
C ILE A 195 -1.43 0.29 11.12
N ASN A 196 -1.61 0.61 9.83
CA ASN A 196 -2.61 1.57 9.37
C ASN A 196 -4.03 1.19 9.82
N ILE A 197 -4.41 -0.08 9.62
CA ILE A 197 -5.70 -0.63 10.07
C ILE A 197 -5.86 -0.46 11.58
N ILE A 198 -4.88 -0.93 12.36
CA ILE A 198 -4.88 -0.82 13.83
C ILE A 198 -5.03 0.62 14.27
N PHE A 199 -4.23 1.51 13.69
CA PHE A 199 -4.22 2.92 14.02
C PHE A 199 -5.57 3.57 13.78
N TYR A 200 -6.15 3.47 12.58
CA TYR A 200 -7.42 4.13 12.27
C TYR A 200 -8.62 3.50 12.96
N CYS A 201 -8.62 2.18 13.23
CA CYS A 201 -9.58 1.59 14.15
C CYS A 201 -9.48 2.23 15.55
N ALA A 202 -8.26 2.40 16.08
CA ALA A 202 -8.09 3.01 17.39
C ALA A 202 -8.53 4.49 17.43
N ILE A 203 -8.26 5.25 16.36
CA ILE A 203 -8.76 6.63 16.21
C ILE A 203 -10.29 6.65 16.26
N TYR A 204 -10.96 5.76 15.52
CA TYR A 204 -12.42 5.67 15.55
C TYR A 204 -12.96 5.42 16.96
N TYR A 205 -12.46 4.41 17.67
CA TYR A 205 -12.91 4.12 19.04
C TYR A 205 -12.57 5.26 20.02
N SER A 206 -11.44 5.94 19.81
CA SER A 206 -11.05 7.11 20.60
C SER A 206 -12.05 8.26 20.45
N GLU A 207 -12.47 8.56 19.23
CA GLU A 207 -13.48 9.59 18.95
C GLU A 207 -14.87 9.20 19.48
N LYS A 208 -15.19 7.90 19.52
CA LYS A 208 -16.39 7.37 20.17
C LYS A 208 -16.33 7.30 21.70
N GLN A 209 -15.25 7.80 22.32
CA GLN A 209 -15.00 7.74 23.76
C GLN A 209 -14.87 6.31 24.32
N ASP A 210 -14.74 5.29 23.47
CA ASP A 210 -14.35 3.94 23.88
C ASP A 210 -12.81 3.88 23.99
N LEU A 211 -12.32 4.55 25.03
CA LEU A 211 -10.89 4.73 25.26
C LEU A 211 -10.19 3.43 25.69
N GLU A 212 -10.92 2.47 26.27
CA GLU A 212 -10.38 1.16 26.60
C GLU A 212 -10.02 0.39 25.34
N THR A 213 -10.96 0.24 24.40
CA THR A 213 -10.73 -0.42 23.12
C THR A 213 -9.67 0.32 22.30
N ALA A 214 -9.75 1.65 22.24
CA ALA A 214 -8.76 2.47 21.54
C ALA A 214 -7.34 2.25 22.10
N ASN A 215 -7.17 2.30 23.42
CA ASN A 215 -5.86 2.12 24.05
C ASN A 215 -5.34 0.68 23.92
N ALA A 216 -6.21 -0.33 23.94
CA ALA A 216 -5.82 -1.71 23.66
C ALA A 216 -5.22 -1.85 22.24
N LEU A 217 -5.90 -1.28 21.24
CA LEU A 217 -5.42 -1.25 19.86
C LEU A 217 -4.11 -0.45 19.71
N LEU A 218 -4.01 0.73 20.32
CA LEU A 218 -2.79 1.55 20.27
C LEU A 218 -1.59 0.81 20.90
N ASN A 219 -1.76 0.18 22.06
CA ASN A 219 -0.70 -0.59 22.70
C ASN A 219 -0.33 -1.84 21.88
N TYR A 220 -1.30 -2.49 21.24
CA TYR A 220 -1.02 -3.56 20.28
C TYR A 220 -0.22 -3.03 19.08
N GLY A 221 -0.57 -1.85 18.55
CA GLY A 221 0.19 -1.15 17.52
C GLY A 221 1.63 -0.85 17.94
N VAL A 222 1.87 -0.40 19.17
CA VAL A 222 3.23 -0.22 19.73
C VAL A 222 4.01 -1.54 19.71
N LYS A 223 3.38 -2.63 20.16
CA LYS A 223 4.00 -3.96 20.17
C LYS A 223 4.39 -4.40 18.76
N VAL A 224 3.47 -4.29 17.81
CA VAL A 224 3.71 -4.65 16.39
C VAL A 224 4.84 -3.79 15.81
N CYS A 225 4.85 -2.48 16.08
CA CYS A 225 5.92 -1.58 15.64
C CYS A 225 7.28 -1.99 16.22
N ALA A 226 7.34 -2.30 17.51
CA ALA A 226 8.57 -2.68 18.19
C ALA A 226 9.14 -4.01 17.68
N GLU A 227 8.29 -5.02 17.50
CA GLU A 227 8.69 -6.36 17.02
C GLU A 227 9.16 -6.35 15.55
N ASN A 228 8.70 -5.39 14.75
CA ASN A 228 9.03 -5.27 13.33
C ASN A 228 9.95 -4.07 13.00
N HIS A 229 10.46 -3.38 14.02
CA HIS A 229 11.33 -2.20 13.88
C HIS A 229 10.73 -1.07 13.00
N VAL A 230 9.41 -0.85 13.09
CA VAL A 230 8.71 0.22 12.38
C VAL A 230 8.59 1.45 13.28
N THR A 231 9.25 2.55 12.90
CA THR A 231 9.32 3.76 13.72
C THR A 231 8.35 4.86 13.32
N TYR A 232 7.82 4.87 12.09
CA TYR A 232 7.05 6.01 11.57
C TYR A 232 5.67 6.19 12.21
N TYR A 233 4.98 5.09 12.52
CA TYR A 233 3.66 5.13 13.17
C TYR A 233 3.73 5.31 14.69
N ILE A 234 4.86 4.93 15.32
CA ILE A 234 4.95 4.90 16.78
C ILE A 234 4.78 6.30 17.39
N ALA A 235 5.23 7.34 16.69
CA ALA A 235 5.03 8.72 17.09
C ALA A 235 3.54 9.08 17.18
N ARG A 236 2.78 8.79 16.12
CA ARG A 236 1.34 9.02 16.03
C ARG A 236 0.57 8.23 17.07
N ILE A 237 0.99 6.99 17.32
CA ILE A 237 0.39 6.12 18.34
C ILE A 237 0.59 6.72 19.73
N TYR A 238 1.80 7.17 20.09
CA TYR A 238 2.04 7.79 21.38
C TYR A 238 1.35 9.15 21.52
N ALA A 239 1.26 9.94 20.45
CA ALA A 239 0.48 11.17 20.44
C ALA A 239 -1.00 10.89 20.77
N GLN A 240 -1.59 9.87 20.14
CA GLN A 240 -2.97 9.49 20.44
C GLN A 240 -3.15 8.92 21.86
N LEU A 241 -2.20 8.14 22.37
CA LEU A 241 -2.20 7.68 23.76
C LEU A 241 -2.16 8.85 24.76
N ALA A 242 -1.37 9.89 24.47
CA ALA A 242 -1.35 11.12 25.28
C ALA A 242 -2.71 11.83 25.27
N MET A 243 -3.33 11.94 24.09
CA MET A 243 -4.66 12.53 23.93
C MET A 243 -5.73 11.76 24.71
N ASN A 244 -5.73 10.43 24.60
CA ASN A 244 -6.66 9.57 25.32
C ASN A 244 -6.46 9.65 26.85
N GLU A 245 -5.22 9.61 27.32
CA GLU A 245 -4.89 9.72 28.75
C GLU A 245 -5.31 11.08 29.32
N ASN A 246 -5.04 12.17 28.59
CA ASN A 246 -5.42 13.52 29.00
C ASN A 246 -6.96 13.70 29.07
N ARG A 247 -7.72 13.04 28.18
CA ARG A 247 -9.19 13.08 28.21
C ARG A 247 -9.77 12.42 29.48
N VAL A 248 -9.14 11.36 30.00
CA VAL A 248 -9.63 10.64 31.19
C VAL A 248 -9.11 11.25 32.49
N ASN A 249 -7.80 11.49 32.55
CA ASN A 249 -7.10 11.77 33.79
C ASN A 249 -6.51 13.18 33.85
N GLY A 250 -6.74 14.01 32.82
CA GLY A 250 -6.12 15.32 32.70
C GLY A 250 -4.60 15.25 32.52
N ASN A 251 -3.93 16.40 32.66
CA ASN A 251 -2.49 16.48 32.59
C ASN A 251 -1.85 15.69 33.75
N ASN A 252 -1.06 14.67 33.42
CA ASN A 252 -0.33 13.86 34.39
C ASN A 252 1.02 13.40 33.81
N GLU A 253 1.85 12.77 34.64
CA GLU A 253 3.17 12.29 34.22
C GLU A 253 3.14 11.33 33.03
N LYS A 254 2.07 10.54 32.89
CA LYS A 254 1.89 9.59 31.80
C LYS A 254 1.57 10.30 30.48
N VAL A 255 0.78 11.38 30.51
CA VAL A 255 0.56 12.27 29.36
C VAL A 255 1.89 12.85 28.88
N GLN A 256 2.69 13.41 29.79
CA GLN A 256 4.01 13.98 29.45
C GLN A 256 4.95 12.91 28.89
N SER A 257 5.01 11.73 29.49
CA SER A 257 5.81 10.62 28.99
C SER A 257 5.41 10.18 27.58
N TYR A 258 4.11 10.19 27.25
CA TYR A 258 3.63 9.88 25.91
C TYR A 258 3.95 11.00 24.91
N ILE A 259 3.81 12.26 25.30
CA ILE A 259 4.22 13.42 24.46
C ILE A 259 5.72 13.32 24.13
N ASP A 260 6.56 13.08 25.13
CA ASP A 260 8.01 12.97 24.94
C ASP A 260 8.37 11.86 23.96
N LYS A 261 7.77 10.67 24.11
CA LYS A 261 7.96 9.57 23.16
C LYS A 261 7.51 9.95 21.75
N ALA A 262 6.33 10.59 21.63
CA ALA A 262 5.80 11.02 20.34
C ALA A 262 6.73 12.03 19.64
N LEU A 263 7.31 12.98 20.39
CA LEU A 263 8.26 13.95 19.89
C LEU A 263 9.59 13.30 19.50
N VAL A 264 10.17 12.46 20.36
CA VAL A 264 11.45 11.77 20.10
C VAL A 264 11.37 10.95 18.81
N PHE A 265 10.30 10.18 18.63
CA PHE A 265 10.13 9.39 17.40
C PHE A 265 9.81 10.26 16.18
N SER A 266 9.06 11.35 16.34
CA SER A 266 8.84 12.29 15.23
C SER A 266 10.15 12.94 14.78
N GLU A 267 11.00 13.37 15.71
CA GLU A 267 12.32 13.95 15.43
C GLU A 267 13.26 12.94 14.80
N PHE A 268 13.33 11.72 15.34
CA PHE A 268 14.13 10.64 14.79
C PHE A 268 13.78 10.33 13.33
N ASN A 269 12.49 10.31 12.99
CA ASN A 269 12.02 10.06 11.63
C ASN A 269 12.03 11.30 10.73
N GLY A 270 12.37 12.48 11.26
CA GLY A 270 12.30 13.75 10.52
C GLY A 270 10.86 14.17 10.14
N ASN A 271 9.84 13.65 10.81
CA ASN A 271 8.43 13.96 10.51
C ASN A 271 8.03 15.31 11.12
N LYS A 272 8.28 16.40 10.37
CA LYS A 272 7.98 17.76 10.81
C LYS A 272 6.49 18.01 11.02
N LYS A 273 5.64 17.43 10.17
CA LYS A 273 4.18 17.62 10.24
C LYS A 273 3.61 17.04 11.53
N GLU A 274 4.06 15.85 11.94
CA GLU A 274 3.66 15.25 13.22
C GLU A 274 4.14 16.09 14.42
N ILE A 275 5.37 16.61 14.39
CA ILE A 275 5.88 17.52 15.43
C ILE A 275 4.96 18.74 15.58
N GLU A 276 4.53 19.33 14.46
CA GLU A 276 3.62 20.48 14.49
C GLU A 276 2.24 20.12 15.05
N VAL A 277 1.70 18.96 14.69
CA VAL A 277 0.41 18.46 15.21
C VAL A 277 0.50 18.30 16.73
N ILE A 278 1.54 17.62 17.23
CA ILE A 278 1.77 17.43 18.67
C ILE A 278 1.90 18.78 19.38
N LYS A 279 2.74 19.69 18.86
CA LYS A 279 2.95 21.02 19.48
C LYS A 279 1.69 21.87 19.50
N ARG A 280 0.88 21.84 18.44
CA ARG A 280 -0.42 22.53 18.38
C ARG A 280 -1.36 21.98 19.45
N TRP A 281 -1.44 20.66 19.59
CA TRP A 281 -2.28 20.01 20.58
C TRP A 281 -1.84 20.33 22.02
N VAL A 282 -0.53 20.23 22.32
CA VAL A 282 0.05 20.60 23.62
C VAL A 282 -0.30 22.03 24.01
N LYS A 283 -0.10 22.98 23.08
CA LYS A 283 -0.43 24.39 23.30
C LYS A 283 -1.93 24.60 23.56
N ALA A 284 -2.81 23.91 22.83
CA ALA A 284 -4.25 24.04 22.99
C ALA A 284 -4.77 23.51 24.33
N ASN A 285 -4.02 22.61 24.99
CA ASN A 285 -4.40 21.96 26.24
C ASN A 285 -3.60 22.45 27.46
N ASN A 286 -2.74 23.46 27.30
CA ASN A 286 -1.86 24.01 28.35
C ASN A 286 -1.01 22.92 29.05
N LEU A 287 -0.45 22.01 28.25
CA LEU A 287 0.38 20.90 28.72
C LEU A 287 1.87 21.24 28.71
#